data_AF-A0A1H7K8A6-F1
#
_entry.id   AF-A0A1H7K8A6-F1
#
_cell.length_a   1.000
_cell.length_b   1.000
_cell.length_c   1.000
_cell.angle_alpha   90.00
_cell.angle_beta   90.00
_cell.angle_gamma   90.00
#
_symmetry.space_group_name_H-M   'P 1'
#
loop_
_entity.id
_entity.type
_entity.pdbx_description
1 polymer ?
#
loop_
_entity_poly.entity_id
_entity_poly.type
_entity_poly.pdbx_seq_one_letter_code
_entity_poly.pdbx_strand_id
1 'polypeptide(L)'
;MARNWSKTEAHCNHQVDSTPRLQYHDNSTQPRSKHTPAYHMLHTTIMEYHQHANYHLKLAAIMSNHNQFKACLILCDWALSSMIKALYSYKYHSTHLPKELTMNDILPLVHTDTESGLDIALFIGTIQHISSVEEFDQDQTQKPNNIEKLLQRTEEILKEIESRLNLA
;
A
#
# COMPACT_ATOMS: atom_id res chain seq x y z
N MET A 1 -40.14 28.19 -9.81
CA MET A 1 -40.11 29.27 -10.83
C MET A 1 -38.65 29.53 -11.18
N ALA A 2 -38.30 29.60 -12.47
CA ALA A 2 -36.90 29.75 -12.92
C ALA A 2 -36.45 31.22 -12.95
N ARG A 3 -35.13 31.46 -12.91
CA ARG A 3 -34.54 32.80 -13.11
C ARG A 3 -34.14 32.96 -14.59
N ASN A 4 -34.49 34.11 -15.16
CA ASN A 4 -34.21 34.42 -16.57
C ASN A 4 -32.70 34.58 -16.82
N TRP A 5 -32.25 34.14 -18.00
CA TRP A 5 -30.96 34.50 -18.58
C TRP A 5 -31.16 35.68 -19.54
N SER A 6 -30.42 36.77 -19.34
CA SER A 6 -30.40 37.90 -20.27
C SER A 6 -29.37 37.66 -21.38
N LYS A 7 -29.83 37.60 -22.64
CA LYS A 7 -28.93 37.70 -23.81
C LYS A 7 -28.43 39.14 -23.97
N THR A 8 -27.18 39.30 -24.41
CA THR A 8 -26.73 40.47 -25.17
C THR A 8 -25.89 40.01 -26.36
N GLU A 9 -26.52 40.01 -27.53
CA GLU A 9 -25.86 39.87 -28.84
C GLU A 9 -25.31 41.25 -29.28
N ALA A 10 -24.14 41.28 -29.91
CA ALA A 10 -23.54 42.50 -30.46
C ALA A 10 -22.80 42.21 -31.78
N HIS A 11 -23.54 42.23 -32.89
CA HIS A 11 -23.01 42.45 -34.24
C HIS A 11 -22.48 43.90 -34.36
N CYS A 12 -21.52 44.31 -35.22
CA CYS A 12 -20.50 43.67 -36.08
C CYS A 12 -19.44 44.81 -36.38
N ASN A 13 -18.54 44.86 -37.39
CA ASN A 13 -18.31 44.16 -38.66
C ASN A 13 -16.85 44.41 -39.15
N HIS A 14 -16.53 44.04 -40.41
CA HIS A 14 -15.41 44.53 -41.24
C HIS A 14 -13.97 44.05 -40.94
N GLN A 15 -13.76 42.77 -41.24
CA GLN A 15 -12.84 42.31 -42.30
C GLN A 15 -11.95 43.36 -43.01
N VAL A 16 -10.63 43.14 -42.98
CA VAL A 16 -9.70 43.39 -44.10
C VAL A 16 -8.78 42.16 -44.23
N ASP A 17 -8.42 41.79 -45.45
CA ASP A 17 -7.68 40.56 -45.81
C ASP A 17 -6.16 40.80 -45.93
N SER A 18 -5.35 39.73 -45.78
CA SER A 18 -3.98 39.51 -46.31
C SER A 18 -3.15 38.56 -45.42
N THR A 19 -3.03 37.30 -45.85
CA THR A 19 -1.88 36.41 -45.52
C THR A 19 -0.97 36.28 -46.76
N PRO A 20 0.22 35.62 -46.75
CA PRO A 20 0.95 34.99 -45.64
C PRO A 20 2.44 35.40 -45.53
N ARG A 21 3.10 35.07 -44.40
CA ARG A 21 4.48 34.53 -44.43
C ARG A 21 4.85 33.74 -43.16
N LEU A 22 5.70 32.74 -43.33
CA LEU A 22 6.27 31.92 -42.25
C LEU A 22 7.18 32.77 -41.34
N GLN A 23 7.13 32.48 -40.03
CA GLN A 23 8.34 32.14 -39.30
C GLN A 23 8.02 31.15 -38.16
N TYR A 24 8.93 30.21 -37.92
CA TYR A 24 8.79 29.22 -36.85
C TYR A 24 9.07 29.88 -35.50
N HIS A 25 8.22 29.60 -34.50
CA HIS A 25 8.69 29.41 -33.14
C HIS A 25 7.78 28.42 -32.42
N ASP A 26 8.18 27.14 -32.46
CA ASP A 26 7.50 26.06 -31.74
C ASP A 26 7.86 26.15 -30.25
N ASN A 27 7.16 27.05 -29.55
CA ASN A 27 7.26 27.20 -28.10
C ASN A 27 6.50 26.08 -27.39
N SER A 28 6.98 24.85 -27.60
CA SER A 28 6.57 23.63 -26.90
C SER A 28 6.71 23.83 -25.39
N THR A 29 5.64 24.32 -24.78
CA THR A 29 5.57 24.68 -23.37
C THR A 29 5.31 23.40 -22.58
N GLN A 30 6.35 22.57 -22.50
CA GLN A 30 6.34 21.26 -21.87
C GLN A 30 5.73 21.36 -20.45
N PRO A 31 4.63 20.66 -20.14
CA PRO A 31 3.99 20.74 -18.84
C PRO A 31 4.88 20.08 -17.78
N ARG A 32 5.69 20.92 -17.12
CA ARG A 32 6.70 20.50 -16.11
C ARG A 32 6.03 19.63 -15.04
N SER A 33 6.37 18.35 -15.03
CA SER A 33 5.55 17.28 -14.44
C SER A 33 5.58 17.27 -12.91
N LYS A 34 4.66 18.03 -12.29
CA LYS A 34 4.46 18.07 -10.83
C LYS A 34 4.20 16.70 -10.19
N HIS A 35 3.75 15.71 -10.96
CA HIS A 35 3.51 14.34 -10.50
C HIS A 35 4.76 13.49 -10.32
N THR A 36 5.86 13.75 -11.03
CA THR A 36 7.03 12.85 -11.03
C THR A 36 7.66 12.64 -9.65
N PRO A 37 7.86 13.68 -8.81
CA PRO A 37 8.41 13.48 -7.46
C PRO A 37 7.48 12.70 -6.54
N ALA A 38 6.16 12.97 -6.61
CA ALA A 38 5.17 12.29 -5.77
C ALA A 38 5.02 10.80 -6.12
N TYR A 39 4.98 10.48 -7.41
CA TYR A 39 4.94 9.09 -7.88
C TYR A 39 6.21 8.32 -7.48
N HIS A 40 7.40 8.91 -7.68
CA HIS A 40 8.66 8.29 -7.27
C HIS A 40 8.70 8.06 -5.75
N MET A 41 8.32 9.06 -4.94
CA MET A 41 8.30 8.93 -3.49
C MET A 41 7.36 7.80 -3.04
N LEU A 42 6.15 7.73 -3.63
CA LEU A 42 5.19 6.66 -3.35
C LEU A 42 5.75 5.27 -3.70
N HIS A 43 6.34 5.12 -4.89
CA HIS A 43 6.96 3.87 -5.32
C HIS A 43 8.13 3.45 -4.41
N THR A 44 8.98 4.40 -4.02
CA THR A 44 10.06 4.16 -3.05
C THR A 44 9.50 3.65 -1.72
N THR A 45 8.48 4.31 -1.15
CA THR A 45 7.86 3.88 0.11
C THR A 45 7.22 2.48 0.03
N ILE A 46 6.58 2.14 -1.09
CA ILE A 46 6.03 0.79 -1.31
C ILE A 46 7.16 -0.26 -1.32
N MET A 47 8.26 0.02 -2.02
CA MET A 47 9.43 -0.88 -2.08
C MET A 47 10.15 -1.00 -0.72
N GLU A 48 10.28 0.08 0.05
CA GLU A 48 10.86 0.05 1.40
C GLU A 48 10.06 -0.87 2.33
N TYR A 49 8.72 -0.77 2.32
CA TYR A 49 7.87 -1.65 3.12
C TYR A 49 7.87 -3.11 2.66
N HIS A 50 7.93 -3.36 1.35
CA HIS A 50 8.09 -4.71 0.79
C HIS A 50 9.44 -5.34 1.21
N GLN A 51 10.53 -4.57 1.16
CA GLN A 51 11.85 -5.02 1.61
C GLN A 51 11.89 -5.29 3.13
N HIS A 52 11.27 -4.42 3.94
CA HIS A 52 11.13 -4.65 5.38
C HIS A 52 10.31 -5.90 5.68
N ALA A 53 9.20 -6.14 4.98
CA ALA A 53 8.38 -7.34 5.18
C ALA A 53 9.18 -8.63 4.95
N ASN A 54 9.92 -8.68 3.83
CA ASN A 54 10.79 -9.81 3.49
C ASN A 54 11.97 -9.98 4.46
N TYR A 55 12.57 -8.87 4.93
CA TYR A 55 13.64 -8.91 5.93
C TYR A 55 13.15 -9.47 7.28
N HIS A 56 11.98 -9.00 7.76
CA HIS A 56 11.39 -9.48 9.01
C HIS A 56 11.01 -10.96 8.94
N LEU A 57 10.39 -11.43 7.84
CA LEU A 57 10.08 -12.85 7.64
C LEU A 57 11.35 -13.72 7.62
N LYS A 58 12.41 -13.28 6.93
CA LYS A 58 13.71 -13.98 6.93
C LYS A 58 14.32 -14.05 8.33
N LEU A 59 14.23 -12.99 9.11
CA LEU A 59 14.71 -12.97 10.49
C LEU A 59 13.84 -13.84 11.42
N ALA A 60 12.52 -13.90 11.18
CA ALA A 60 11.61 -14.77 11.92
C ALA A 60 11.98 -16.26 11.75
N ALA A 61 12.28 -16.69 10.52
CA ALA A 61 12.76 -18.05 10.25
C ALA A 61 14.08 -18.36 10.97
N ILE A 62 15.02 -17.41 11.03
CA ILE A 62 16.27 -17.56 11.79
C ILE A 62 15.99 -17.66 13.30
N MET A 63 15.08 -16.83 13.84
CA MET A 63 14.68 -16.91 15.26
C MET A 63 14.01 -18.25 15.59
N SER A 64 13.14 -18.78 14.72
CA SER A 64 12.54 -20.11 14.87
C SER A 64 13.61 -21.21 14.96
N ASN A 65 14.64 -21.17 14.11
CA ASN A 65 15.74 -22.15 14.12
C ASN A 65 16.61 -22.08 15.39
N HIS A 66 16.52 -20.99 16.16
CA HIS A 66 17.16 -20.83 17.49
C HIS A 66 16.16 -20.99 18.65
N ASN A 67 14.98 -21.56 18.40
CA ASN A 67 13.85 -21.73 19.34
C ASN A 67 13.36 -20.41 19.97
N GLN A 68 13.67 -19.25 19.37
CA GLN A 68 13.26 -17.94 19.86
C GLN A 68 11.82 -17.61 19.40
N PHE A 69 10.86 -18.46 19.76
CA PHE A 69 9.52 -18.45 19.16
C PHE A 69 8.73 -17.16 19.43
N LYS A 70 8.92 -16.50 20.59
CA LYS A 70 8.35 -15.16 20.83
C LYS A 70 8.91 -14.11 19.87
N ALA A 71 10.22 -14.13 19.60
CA ALA A 71 10.84 -13.23 18.62
C ALA A 71 10.39 -13.55 17.19
N CYS A 72 10.25 -14.84 16.83
CA CYS A 72 9.67 -15.27 15.57
C CYS A 72 8.25 -14.69 15.37
N LEU A 73 7.39 -14.76 16.39
CA LEU A 73 6.03 -14.21 16.35
C LEU A 73 6.02 -12.69 16.13
N ILE A 74 6.80 -11.94 16.93
CA ILE A 74 6.92 -10.48 16.80
C ILE A 74 7.42 -10.08 15.41
N LEU A 75 8.34 -10.86 14.82
CA LEU A 75 8.84 -10.60 13.47
C LEU A 75 7.82 -10.96 12.38
N CYS A 76 6.95 -11.95 12.59
CA CYS A 76 5.83 -12.21 11.68
C CYS A 76 4.81 -11.06 11.71
N ASP A 77 4.48 -10.53 12.89
CA ASP A 77 3.66 -9.32 13.05
C ASP A 77 4.26 -8.12 12.29
N TRP A 78 5.57 -7.85 12.49
CA TRP A 78 6.25 -6.75 11.78
C TRP A 78 6.33 -6.96 10.27
N ALA A 79 6.43 -8.22 9.80
CA ALA A 79 6.38 -8.55 8.38
C ALA A 79 5.00 -8.24 7.77
N LEU A 80 3.93 -8.72 8.40
CA LEU A 80 2.54 -8.46 8.00
C LEU A 80 2.21 -6.96 8.05
N SER A 81 2.55 -6.29 9.15
CA SER A 81 2.37 -4.84 9.34
C SER A 81 3.09 -4.02 8.26
N SER A 82 4.29 -4.43 7.86
CA SER A 82 5.04 -3.78 6.77
C SER A 82 4.34 -3.99 5.43
N MET A 83 3.94 -5.21 5.08
CA MET A 83 3.28 -5.48 3.80
C MET A 83 1.89 -4.82 3.69
N ILE A 84 1.14 -4.71 4.79
CA ILE A 84 -0.11 -3.94 4.83
C ILE A 84 0.15 -2.43 4.66
N LYS A 85 1.28 -1.89 5.15
CA LYS A 85 1.68 -0.48 4.88
C LYS A 85 2.05 -0.27 3.41
N ALA A 86 2.67 -1.25 2.74
CA ALA A 86 2.85 -1.21 1.29
C ALA A 86 1.49 -1.19 0.55
N LEU A 87 0.56 -2.08 0.94
CA LEU A 87 -0.78 -2.17 0.35
C LEU A 87 -1.65 -0.92 0.59
N TYR A 88 -1.58 -0.32 1.78
CA TYR A 88 -2.21 0.98 2.07
C TYR A 88 -1.65 2.08 1.18
N SER A 89 -0.31 2.16 1.09
CA SER A 89 0.36 3.17 0.26
C SER A 89 -0.06 3.02 -1.20
N TYR A 90 -0.08 1.80 -1.73
CA TYR A 90 -0.53 1.50 -3.08
C TYR A 90 -2.01 1.87 -3.30
N LYS A 91 -2.93 1.38 -2.45
CA LYS A 91 -4.40 1.51 -2.62
C LYS A 91 -4.92 2.95 -2.45
N TYR A 92 -4.27 3.75 -1.59
CA TYR A 92 -4.68 5.13 -1.31
C TYR A 92 -3.72 6.20 -1.86
N HIS A 93 -2.67 5.80 -2.57
CA HIS A 93 -1.62 6.67 -3.11
C HIS A 93 -1.00 7.64 -2.09
N SER A 94 -0.90 7.21 -0.83
CA SER A 94 -0.49 8.02 0.32
C SER A 94 0.75 7.46 0.99
N THR A 95 1.78 8.29 1.19
CA THR A 95 2.89 7.99 2.11
C THR A 95 2.59 8.41 3.56
N HIS A 96 1.47 9.11 3.80
CA HIS A 96 0.97 9.35 5.15
C HIS A 96 0.17 8.14 5.62
N LEU A 97 0.81 7.35 6.48
CA LEU A 97 0.31 6.09 7.03
C LEU A 97 -0.16 6.28 8.49
N PRO A 98 -1.16 5.50 8.95
CA PRO A 98 -1.54 5.50 10.35
C PRO A 98 -0.39 4.92 11.21
N LYS A 99 -0.24 5.44 12.44
CA LYS A 99 0.80 5.03 13.40
C LYS A 99 0.73 3.53 13.71
N GLU A 100 -0.49 3.04 13.90
CA GLU A 100 -0.86 1.64 14.14
C GLU A 100 -1.95 1.25 13.15
N LEU A 101 -1.95 0.00 12.70
CA LEU A 101 -2.96 -0.55 11.79
C LEU A 101 -4.04 -1.28 12.59
N THR A 102 -5.27 -0.79 12.57
CA THR A 102 -6.41 -1.44 13.22
C THR A 102 -7.11 -2.41 12.27
N MET A 103 -7.95 -3.29 12.81
CA MET A 103 -8.80 -4.18 12.00
C MET A 103 -9.70 -3.44 11.00
N ASN A 104 -10.10 -2.19 11.30
CA ASN A 104 -10.89 -1.34 10.41
C ASN A 104 -10.06 -0.79 9.25
N ASP A 105 -8.74 -0.69 9.39
CA ASP A 105 -7.81 -0.34 8.30
C ASP A 105 -7.45 -1.60 7.49
N ILE A 106 -7.19 -2.72 8.17
CA ILE A 106 -6.72 -3.97 7.55
C ILE A 106 -7.80 -4.58 6.66
N LEU A 107 -9.03 -4.78 7.16
CA LEU A 107 -10.05 -5.54 6.43
C LEU A 107 -10.39 -4.91 5.05
N PRO A 108 -10.61 -3.59 4.91
CA PRO A 108 -10.83 -2.96 3.60
C PRO A 108 -9.61 -2.98 2.66
N LEU A 109 -8.39 -3.19 3.16
CA LEU A 109 -7.20 -3.36 2.33
C LEU A 109 -7.14 -4.76 1.71
N VAL A 110 -7.30 -5.79 2.54
CA VAL A 110 -7.18 -7.21 2.13
C VAL A 110 -8.41 -7.76 1.42
N HIS A 111 -9.55 -7.07 1.50
CA HIS A 111 -10.74 -7.35 0.70
C HIS A 111 -10.51 -7.14 -0.82
N THR A 112 -11.01 -8.07 -1.65
CA THR A 112 -11.05 -8.00 -3.12
C THR A 112 -12.44 -8.35 -3.65
N ASP A 113 -12.69 -8.08 -4.93
CA ASP A 113 -13.97 -8.40 -5.59
C ASP A 113 -14.28 -9.91 -5.63
N THR A 114 -13.25 -10.77 -5.49
CA THR A 114 -13.38 -12.24 -5.52
C THR A 114 -13.28 -12.88 -4.13
N GLU A 115 -12.61 -12.24 -3.17
CA GLU A 115 -12.29 -12.82 -1.87
C GLU A 115 -12.52 -11.83 -0.73
N SER A 116 -13.20 -12.28 0.32
CA SER A 116 -13.58 -11.41 1.44
C SER A 116 -12.39 -10.77 2.17
N GLY A 117 -11.20 -11.39 2.10
CA GLY A 117 -10.02 -11.02 2.88
C GLY A 117 -10.14 -11.29 4.39
N LEU A 118 -11.25 -11.88 4.84
CA LEU A 118 -11.56 -12.02 6.26
C LEU A 118 -10.61 -12.98 7.00
N ASP A 119 -10.16 -14.06 6.36
CA ASP A 119 -9.18 -14.98 6.94
C ASP A 119 -7.81 -14.30 7.12
N ILE A 120 -7.39 -13.50 6.15
CA ILE A 120 -6.15 -12.72 6.20
C ILE A 120 -6.23 -11.67 7.30
N ALA A 121 -7.34 -10.92 7.37
CA ALA A 121 -7.58 -9.94 8.42
C ALA A 121 -7.60 -10.59 9.80
N LEU A 122 -8.31 -11.71 9.97
CA LEU A 122 -8.35 -12.47 11.23
C LEU A 122 -6.97 -13.01 11.61
N PHE A 123 -6.19 -13.52 10.66
CA PHE A 123 -4.82 -13.97 10.89
C PHE A 123 -3.95 -12.81 11.39
N ILE A 124 -3.92 -11.68 10.68
CA ILE A 124 -3.14 -10.50 11.07
C ILE A 124 -3.56 -10.00 12.46
N GLY A 125 -4.86 -9.82 12.71
CA GLY A 125 -5.37 -9.40 14.03
C GLY A 125 -5.05 -10.39 15.16
N THR A 126 -5.00 -11.69 14.84
CA THR A 126 -4.57 -12.73 15.80
C THR A 126 -3.08 -12.62 16.10
N ILE A 127 -2.24 -12.43 15.08
CA ILE A 127 -0.80 -12.27 15.25
C ILE A 127 -0.46 -10.98 16.01
N GLN A 128 -1.11 -9.85 15.68
CA GLN A 128 -1.02 -8.58 16.42
C GLN A 128 -1.43 -8.72 17.89
N HIS A 129 -2.51 -9.45 18.18
CA HIS A 129 -2.94 -9.67 19.55
C HIS A 129 -1.92 -10.50 20.33
N ILE A 130 -1.48 -11.64 19.79
CA ILE A 130 -0.60 -12.56 20.50
C ILE A 130 0.83 -11.98 20.62
N SER A 131 1.31 -11.20 19.63
CA SER A 131 2.61 -10.52 19.70
C SER A 131 2.67 -9.48 20.84
N SER A 132 1.54 -8.84 21.16
CA SER A 132 1.43 -7.81 22.20
C SER A 132 1.42 -8.34 23.64
N VAL A 133 1.28 -9.65 23.86
CA VAL A 133 1.20 -10.23 25.20
C VAL A 133 2.59 -10.29 25.85
N GLU A 134 2.76 -9.59 26.97
CA GLU A 134 4.01 -9.59 27.73
C GLU A 134 4.29 -10.95 28.37
N GLU A 135 3.30 -11.52 29.07
CA GLU A 135 3.29 -12.87 29.66
C GLU A 135 3.09 -13.96 28.59
N PHE A 136 3.96 -13.97 27.59
CA PHE A 136 3.97 -15.02 26.57
C PHE A 136 4.67 -16.27 27.10
N ASP A 137 3.91 -17.12 27.78
CA ASP A 137 4.39 -18.31 28.48
C ASP A 137 4.93 -19.37 27.49
N GLN A 138 6.26 -19.49 27.45
CA GLN A 138 6.97 -20.30 26.46
C GLN A 138 6.77 -21.81 26.66
N ASP A 139 6.54 -22.27 27.90
CA ASP A 139 6.48 -23.69 28.24
C ASP A 139 5.15 -24.36 27.84
N GLN A 140 4.05 -23.61 27.65
CA GLN A 140 2.72 -24.21 27.56
C GLN A 140 2.16 -24.45 26.14
N THR A 141 2.51 -23.66 25.11
CA THR A 141 1.66 -23.61 23.89
C THR A 141 2.34 -23.71 22.51
N GLN A 142 3.60 -23.29 22.32
CA GLN A 142 4.23 -23.24 20.99
C GLN A 142 5.01 -24.52 20.63
N LYS A 143 4.27 -25.54 20.18
CA LYS A 143 4.86 -26.70 19.47
C LYS A 143 5.53 -26.21 18.18
N PRO A 144 6.72 -26.71 17.77
CA PRO A 144 7.42 -26.24 16.56
C PRO A 144 6.58 -26.24 15.27
N ASN A 145 5.71 -27.24 15.10
CA ASN A 145 4.73 -27.35 14.00
C ASN A 145 3.80 -26.12 13.89
N ASN A 146 3.48 -25.46 15.01
CA ASN A 146 2.68 -24.24 15.02
C ASN A 146 3.48 -23.02 14.52
N ILE A 147 4.80 -23.01 14.73
CA ILE A 147 5.70 -21.94 14.26
C ILE A 147 6.03 -22.11 12.78
N GLU A 148 6.23 -23.35 12.33
CA GLU A 148 6.34 -23.70 10.92
C GLU A 148 5.09 -23.21 10.14
N LYS A 149 3.88 -23.48 10.66
CA LYS A 149 2.62 -22.98 10.09
C LYS A 149 2.46 -21.46 10.15
N LEU A 150 2.93 -20.82 11.22
CA LEU A 150 2.95 -19.36 11.36
C LEU A 150 3.82 -18.72 10.27
N LEU A 151 5.04 -19.21 10.07
CA LEU A 151 5.96 -18.75 9.03
C LEU A 151 5.36 -19.00 7.63
N GLN A 152 4.87 -20.22 7.38
CA GLN A 152 4.25 -20.60 6.11
C GLN A 152 3.04 -19.71 5.75
N ARG A 153 2.08 -19.52 6.66
CA ARG A 153 0.89 -18.68 6.38
C ARG A 153 1.26 -17.19 6.29
N THR A 154 2.30 -16.74 6.99
CA THR A 154 2.84 -15.38 6.82
C THR A 154 3.44 -15.22 5.43
N GLU A 155 4.26 -16.16 4.96
CA GLU A 155 4.87 -16.13 3.62
C GLU A 155 3.83 -16.18 2.49
N GLU A 156 2.78 -16.99 2.64
CA GLU A 156 1.63 -17.02 1.74
C GLU A 156 0.96 -15.65 1.64
N ILE A 157 0.61 -15.04 2.78
CA ILE A 157 -0.05 -13.72 2.83
C ILE A 157 0.86 -12.63 2.24
N LEU A 158 2.19 -12.69 2.46
CA LEU A 158 3.12 -11.75 1.85
C LEU A 158 3.08 -11.84 0.32
N LYS A 159 3.19 -13.05 -0.25
CA LYS A 159 3.15 -13.29 -1.70
C LYS A 159 1.80 -12.91 -2.32
N GLU A 160 0.72 -13.20 -1.60
CA GLU A 160 -0.63 -12.88 -2.03
C GLU A 160 -0.84 -11.36 -2.11
N ILE A 161 -0.37 -10.59 -1.12
CA ILE A 161 -0.40 -9.12 -1.15
C ILE A 161 0.57 -8.57 -2.21
N GLU A 162 1.78 -9.12 -2.33
CA GLU A 162 2.78 -8.77 -3.35
C GLU A 162 2.21 -8.87 -4.77
N SER A 163 1.45 -9.92 -5.07
CA SER A 163 0.77 -10.09 -6.36
C SER A 163 -0.21 -8.96 -6.68
N ARG A 164 -0.82 -8.34 -5.67
CA ARG A 164 -1.77 -7.22 -5.79
C ARG A 164 -1.06 -5.87 -5.95
N LEU A 165 0.20 -5.77 -5.50
CA LEU A 165 1.02 -4.56 -5.62
C LEU A 165 1.64 -4.38 -7.03
N ASN A 166 1.62 -5.41 -7.88
CA ASN A 166 2.22 -5.42 -9.22
C ASN A 166 3.73 -5.07 -9.23
N LEU A 167 4.50 -5.62 -8.28
CA LEU A 167 5.95 -5.38 -8.15
C LEU A 167 6.80 -6.36 -8.99
N ALA A 168 6.42 -6.57 -10.24
CA ALA A 168 7.03 -7.55 -11.17
C ALA A 168 7.77 -6.88 -12.34
#